data_AF-A0AAX1UI83-F1
#
_entry.id   AF-A0AAX1UI83-F1
#
_cell.length_a   1.000
_cell.length_b   1.000
_cell.length_c   1.000
_cell.angle_alpha   90.00
_cell.angle_beta   90.00
_cell.angle_gamma   90.00
#
_symmetry.space_group_name_H-M   'P 1'
#
loop_
_entity.id
_entity.type
_entity.pdbx_description
1 polymer ?
#
loop_
_entity_poly.entity_id
_entity_poly.type
_entity_poly.pdbx_seq_one_letter_code
_entity_poly.pdbx_strand_id
1 'polypeptide(L)'
;MDQAAVAARLAELHGSLETLRRQGRILGALAAVLVGAVVWLAAGSALLALAAGLLAALATGLLTRLRAAAVMRNLTDLERAHPEAVALAMDRYRLNRALDRAERWKLFR
;
A
#
# COMPACT_ATOMS: atom_id res chain seq x y z
N MET A 1 -7.19 -16.88 -19.82
CA MET A 1 -5.92 -16.64 -19.09
C MET A 1 -5.60 -17.86 -18.28
N ASP A 2 -4.35 -18.31 -18.30
CA ASP A 2 -3.92 -19.44 -17.47
C ASP A 2 -4.04 -19.11 -15.98
N GLN A 3 -4.41 -20.10 -15.18
CA GLN A 3 -4.62 -19.95 -13.73
C GLN A 3 -3.37 -19.40 -13.01
N ALA A 4 -2.18 -19.75 -13.50
CA ALA A 4 -0.90 -19.23 -13.01
C ALA A 4 -0.74 -17.72 -13.28
N ALA A 5 -1.20 -17.24 -14.43
CA ALA A 5 -1.13 -15.82 -14.79
C ALA A 5 -2.08 -14.96 -13.92
N VAL A 6 -3.27 -15.49 -13.60
CA VAL A 6 -4.20 -14.82 -12.67
C VAL A 6 -3.59 -14.74 -11.26
N ALA A 7 -3.01 -15.84 -10.75
CA ALA A 7 -2.38 -15.86 -9.45
C ALA A 7 -1.17 -14.90 -9.34
N ALA A 8 -0.32 -14.85 -10.37
CA ALA A 8 0.81 -13.93 -10.43
C ALA A 8 0.36 -12.47 -10.39
N ARG A 9 -0.65 -12.12 -11.20
CA ARG A 9 -1.22 -10.76 -11.24
C ARG A 9 -1.86 -10.36 -9.91
N LEU A 10 -2.48 -11.31 -9.22
CA LEU A 10 -3.11 -11.07 -7.93
C LEU A 10 -2.08 -10.82 -6.82
N ALA A 11 -0.97 -11.57 -6.84
CA ALA A 11 0.17 -11.37 -5.95
C ALA A 11 0.85 -10.01 -6.20
N GLU A 12 1.03 -9.63 -7.47
CA GLU A 12 1.60 -8.35 -7.87
C GLU A 12 0.73 -7.17 -7.39
N LEU A 13 -0.58 -7.23 -7.60
CA LEU A 13 -1.51 -6.20 -7.13
C LEU A 13 -1.51 -6.07 -5.60
N HIS A 14 -1.50 -7.19 -4.86
CA HIS A 14 -1.39 -7.15 -3.40
C HIS A 14 -0.04 -6.58 -2.92
N GLY A 15 1.06 -6.98 -3.57
CA GLY A 15 2.40 -6.43 -3.30
C GLY A 15 2.47 -4.92 -3.57
N SER A 16 1.81 -4.46 -4.63
CA SER A 16 1.73 -3.03 -4.96
C SER A 16 0.94 -2.23 -3.91
N LEU A 17 -0.15 -2.77 -3.35
CA LEU A 17 -0.89 -2.12 -2.28
C LEU A 17 -0.07 -1.99 -1.00
N GLU A 18 0.68 -3.03 -0.64
CA GLU A 18 1.49 -3.02 0.58
C GLU A 18 2.68 -2.05 0.46
N THR A 19 3.35 -2.04 -0.70
CA THR A 19 4.41 -1.08 -1.01
C THR A 19 3.89 0.35 -1.06
N LEU A 20 2.74 0.62 -1.70
CA LEU A 20 2.10 1.93 -1.70
C LEU A 20 1.75 2.43 -0.29
N ARG A 21 1.27 1.54 0.59
CA ARG A 21 0.97 1.90 2.00
C ARG A 21 2.23 2.26 2.78
N ARG A 22 3.33 1.52 2.60
CA ARG A 22 4.61 1.83 3.25
C ARG A 22 5.21 3.12 2.69
N GLN A 23 5.31 3.23 1.37
CA GLN A 23 5.84 4.40 0.68
C GLN A 23 5.02 5.65 0.99
N GLY A 24 3.69 5.57 1.05
CA GLY A 24 2.85 6.72 1.32
C GLY A 24 3.10 7.36 2.69
N ARG A 25 3.39 6.56 3.72
CA ARG A 25 3.78 7.09 5.05
C ARG A 25 5.14 7.77 5.01
N ILE A 26 6.12 7.13 4.37
CA ILE A 26 7.50 7.63 4.29
C ILE A 26 7.55 8.92 3.46
N LEU A 27 6.95 8.91 2.28
CA LEU A 27 6.88 10.06 1.38
C LEU A 27 6.07 11.21 1.99
N GLY A 28 4.97 10.91 2.69
CA GLY A 28 4.19 11.91 3.39
C GLY A 28 4.97 12.60 4.52
N ALA A 29 5.73 11.83 5.31
CA ALA A 29 6.59 12.37 6.35
C ALA A 29 7.74 13.22 5.77
N LEU A 30 8.40 12.74 4.72
CA LEU A 30 9.46 13.49 4.03
C LEU A 30 8.93 14.79 3.42
N ALA A 31 7.78 14.76 2.76
CA ALA A 31 7.14 15.94 2.18
C ALA A 31 6.78 16.96 3.27
N ALA A 32 6.25 16.52 4.41
CA ALA A 32 5.94 17.42 5.52
C ALA A 32 7.17 18.11 6.09
N VAL A 33 8.26 17.36 6.29
CA VAL A 33 9.51 17.89 6.83
C VAL A 33 10.16 18.87 5.83
N LEU A 34 10.25 18.50 4.56
CA LEU A 34 10.87 19.34 3.53
C LEU A 34 10.09 20.64 3.32
N VAL A 35 8.77 20.55 3.12
CA VAL A 35 7.94 21.74 2.90
C VAL A 35 7.88 22.61 4.16
N GLY A 36 7.75 22.01 5.34
CA GLY A 36 7.78 22.75 6.59
C GLY A 36 9.11 23.49 6.81
N ALA A 37 10.25 22.84 6.55
CA ALA A 37 11.56 23.46 6.67
C ALA A 37 11.75 24.62 5.68
N VAL A 38 11.34 24.47 4.42
CA VAL A 38 11.42 25.54 3.41
C VAL A 38 10.58 26.75 3.82
N VAL A 39 9.35 26.53 4.30
CA VAL A 39 8.48 27.62 4.74
C VAL A 39 9.00 28.27 6.02
N TRP A 40 9.59 27.50 6.94
CA TRP A 40 10.22 28.06 8.13
C TRP A 40 11.40 28.97 7.78
N LEU A 41 12.26 28.54 6.87
CA LEU A 41 13.41 29.33 6.39
C LEU A 41 12.97 30.60 5.65
N ALA A 42 11.87 30.55 4.90
CA ALA A 42 11.39 31.67 4.10
C ALA A 42 10.59 32.71 4.91
N ALA A 43 9.71 32.25 5.81
CA ALA A 43 8.77 33.12 6.51
C ALA A 43 9.12 33.35 7.99
N GLY A 44 10.04 32.58 8.57
CA GLY A 44 10.42 32.65 9.98
C GLY A 44 9.32 32.23 10.97
N SER A 45 8.13 31.90 10.49
CA SER A 45 6.97 31.54 11.31
C SER A 45 6.82 30.03 11.43
N ALA A 46 6.99 29.51 12.65
CA ALA A 46 6.78 28.10 12.96
C ALA A 46 5.33 27.65 12.65
N LEU A 47 4.35 28.55 12.79
CA LEU A 47 2.94 28.24 12.57
C LEU A 47 2.63 28.02 11.08
N LEU A 48 3.19 28.87 10.20
CA LEU A 48 3.09 28.69 8.75
C LEU A 48 3.85 27.45 8.27
N ALA A 49 5.02 27.17 8.85
CA ALA A 49 5.80 25.99 8.55
C ALA A 49 5.06 24.69 8.87
N LEU A 50 4.43 24.62 10.06
CA LEU A 50 3.61 23.47 10.45
C LEU A 50 2.40 23.30 9.54
N ALA A 51 1.68 24.39 9.23
CA ALA A 51 0.52 24.33 8.33
C ALA A 51 0.91 23.84 6.93
N ALA A 52 2.01 24.35 6.37
CA ALA A 52 2.49 23.95 5.06
C ALA A 52 2.97 22.49 5.04
N GLY A 53 3.70 22.05 6.06
CA GLY A 53 4.11 20.65 6.20
C GLY A 53 2.92 19.71 6.32
N LEU A 54 1.89 20.09 7.08
CA LEU A 54 0.66 19.30 7.23
C LEU A 54 -0.11 19.18 5.90
N LEU A 55 -0.22 20.29 5.15
CA LEU A 55 -0.83 20.30 3.82
C LEU A 55 -0.06 19.41 2.84
N ALA A 56 1.27 19.43 2.87
CA ALA A 56 2.10 18.56 2.05
C ALA A 56 1.91 17.08 2.38
N ALA A 57 1.86 16.73 3.68
CA ALA A 57 1.52 15.36 4.10
C ALA A 57 0.13 14.92 3.63
N LEU A 58 -0.87 15.80 3.77
CA LEU A 58 -2.25 15.53 3.33
C LEU A 58 -2.33 15.30 1.82
N ALA A 59 -1.69 16.15 1.01
CA ALA A 59 -1.66 16.01 -0.45
C ALA A 59 -1.00 14.67 -0.86
N THR A 60 0.10 14.31 -0.23
CA THR A 60 0.81 13.04 -0.48
C THR A 60 -0.03 11.83 -0.04
N GLY A 61 -0.72 11.95 1.09
CA GLY A 61 -1.69 10.96 1.58
C GLY A 61 -2.88 10.78 0.64
N LEU A 62 -3.36 11.86 0.04
CA LEU A 62 -4.46 11.80 -0.93
C LEU A 62 -4.02 11.11 -2.22
N LEU A 63 -2.86 11.48 -2.78
CA LEU A 63 -2.30 10.85 -3.99
C LEU A 63 -2.09 9.34 -3.82
N THR A 64 -1.58 8.93 -2.66
CA THR A 64 -1.37 7.50 -2.36
C THR A 64 -2.68 6.75 -2.21
N ARG A 65 -3.71 7.37 -1.61
CA ARG A 65 -5.07 6.80 -1.58
C ARG A 65 -5.69 6.67 -2.97
N LEU A 66 -5.52 7.66 -3.85
CA LEU A 66 -6.03 7.59 -5.23
C LEU A 66 -5.36 6.45 -6.01
N ARG A 67 -4.03 6.30 -5.89
CA ARG A 67 -3.32 5.17 -6.49
C ARG A 67 -3.79 3.83 -5.93
N ALA A 68 -3.98 3.73 -4.62
CA ALA A 68 -4.51 2.52 -4.00
C ALA A 68 -5.95 2.20 -4.48
N ALA A 69 -6.79 3.22 -4.67
CA ALA A 69 -8.15 3.04 -5.19
C ALA A 69 -8.15 2.51 -6.63
N ALA A 70 -7.23 2.98 -7.49
CA ALA A 70 -7.07 2.44 -8.84
C ALA A 70 -6.64 0.97 -8.83
N VAL A 71 -5.70 0.60 -7.96
CA VAL A 71 -5.27 -0.80 -7.79
C VAL A 71 -6.42 -1.68 -7.26
N MET A 72 -7.22 -1.17 -6.32
CA MET A 72 -8.41 -1.87 -5.82
C MET A 72 -9.45 -2.09 -6.91
N ARG A 73 -9.69 -1.11 -7.80
CA ARG A 73 -10.59 -1.30 -8.95
C ARG A 73 -10.09 -2.41 -9.87
N ASN A 74 -8.80 -2.42 -10.19
CA ASN A 74 -8.20 -3.48 -11.02
C ASN A 74 -8.33 -4.87 -10.36
N LEU A 75 -8.25 -4.96 -9.03
CA LEU A 75 -8.52 -6.21 -8.29
C LEU A 75 -9.99 -6.64 -8.42
N THR A 76 -10.94 -5.72 -8.22
CA THR A 76 -12.37 -6.01 -8.36
C THR A 76 -12.73 -6.43 -9.79
N ASP A 77 -12.12 -5.81 -10.80
CA ASP A 77 -12.36 -6.18 -12.20
C ASP A 77 -11.76 -7.56 -12.52
N LEU A 78 -10.59 -7.88 -11.97
CA LEU A 78 -9.99 -9.21 -12.10
C LEU A 78 -10.82 -10.30 -11.41
N GLU A 79 -11.36 -10.01 -10.22
CA GLU A 79 -12.29 -10.89 -9.49
C GLU A 79 -13.57 -11.15 -10.29
N ARG A 80 -14.13 -10.12 -10.93
CA ARG A 80 -15.31 -10.27 -11.80
C ARG A 80 -15.02 -11.07 -13.07
N ALA A 81 -13.85 -10.88 -13.65
CA ALA A 81 -13.46 -11.58 -14.89
C ALA A 81 -13.18 -13.07 -14.66
N HIS A 82 -12.57 -13.43 -13.52
CA HIS A 82 -12.09 -14.78 -13.25
C HIS A 82 -12.35 -15.26 -11.80
N PRO A 83 -13.62 -15.38 -11.37
CA PRO A 83 -13.96 -15.63 -9.96
C PRO A 83 -13.39 -16.95 -9.42
N GLU A 84 -13.44 -18.03 -10.20
CA GLU A 84 -12.97 -19.36 -9.80
C GLU A 84 -11.45 -19.42 -9.62
N ALA A 85 -10.70 -18.78 -10.53
CA ALA A 85 -9.24 -18.74 -10.47
C ALA A 85 -8.77 -17.91 -9.26
N VAL A 86 -9.46 -16.82 -8.94
CA VAL A 86 -9.16 -16.01 -7.75
C VAL A 86 -9.47 -16.76 -6.45
N ALA A 87 -10.62 -17.44 -6.37
CA ALA A 87 -10.99 -18.22 -5.19
C ALA A 87 -9.93 -19.30 -4.87
N LEU A 88 -9.51 -20.04 -5.88
CA LEU A 88 -8.51 -21.10 -5.72
C LEU A 88 -7.12 -20.55 -5.38
N ALA A 89 -6.74 -19.40 -5.95
CA ALA A 89 -5.51 -18.70 -5.56
C ALA A 89 -5.54 -18.21 -4.11
N MET A 90 -6.68 -17.68 -3.65
CA MET A 90 -6.87 -17.23 -2.27
C MET A 90 -6.85 -18.38 -1.26
N ASP A 91 -7.43 -19.52 -1.59
CA ASP A 91 -7.38 -20.71 -0.72
C ASP A 91 -5.95 -21.23 -0.57
N ARG A 92 -5.18 -21.30 -1.67
CA ARG A 92 -3.75 -21.61 -1.61
C ARG A 92 -2.97 -20.61 -0.76
N TYR A 93 -3.27 -19.32 -0.91
CA TYR A 93 -2.64 -18.28 -0.09
C TYR A 93 -2.95 -18.45 1.40
N ARG A 94 -4.21 -18.74 1.76
CA ARG A 94 -4.62 -18.99 3.15
C ARG A 94 -3.93 -20.21 3.74
N LEU A 95 -3.83 -21.29 2.98
CA LEU A 95 -3.11 -22.51 3.38
C LEU A 95 -1.63 -22.24 3.63
N ASN A 96 -0.94 -21.54 2.72
CA ASN A 96 0.47 -21.17 2.91
C ASN A 96 0.66 -20.29 4.15
N ARG A 97 -0.21 -19.30 4.37
CA ARG A 97 -0.18 -18.46 5.59
C ARG A 97 -0.40 -19.27 6.88
N ALA A 98 -1.25 -20.30 6.82
CA ALA A 98 -1.50 -21.19 7.95
C ALA A 98 -0.28 -22.09 8.23
N LEU A 99 0.36 -22.60 7.18
CA LEU A 99 1.60 -23.37 7.26
C LEU A 99 2.76 -22.52 7.82
N ASP A 100 2.99 -21.31 7.32
CA ASP A 100 3.99 -20.38 7.86
C ASP A 100 3.76 -20.05 9.33
N ARG A 101 2.50 -20.02 9.77
CA ARG A 101 2.17 -19.86 11.19
C ARG A 101 2.53 -21.13 11.96
N ALA A 102 2.09 -22.30 11.49
CA ALA A 102 2.39 -23.56 12.15
C ALA A 102 3.90 -23.85 12.24
N GLU A 103 4.66 -23.53 11.21
CA GLU A 103 6.12 -23.69 11.16
C GLU A 103 6.82 -22.76 12.16
N ARG A 104 6.40 -21.49 12.25
CA ARG A 104 6.88 -20.59 13.30
C ARG A 104 6.63 -21.14 14.70
N TRP A 105 5.47 -21.73 14.96
CA TRP A 105 5.17 -22.33 16.27
C TRP A 105 6.01 -23.58 16.56
N LYS A 106 6.38 -24.35 15.53
CA LYS A 106 7.30 -25.50 15.69
C LYS A 106 8.74 -25.06 16.01
N LEU A 107 9.18 -23.89 15.54
CA LEU A 107 10.49 -23.33 15.86
C LEU A 107 10.64 -22.86 17.32
N PHE A 108 9.53 -22.68 18.05
CA PHE A 108 9.53 -22.29 19.47
C PHE A 108 9.34 -23.47 20.43
N ARG A 109 9.46 -24.71 19.95
CA ARG A 109 9.34 -25.94 20.74
C ARG A 109 10.60 -26.76 20.64
#